data_AF-A0A0A0K9G2-F1
#
_entry.id   AF-A0A0A0K9G2-F1
#
_cell.length_a   1.000
_cell.length_b   1.000
_cell.length_c   1.000
_cell.angle_alpha   90.00
_cell.angle_beta   90.00
_cell.angle_gamma   90.00
#
_symmetry.space_group_name_H-M   'P 1'
#
loop_
_entity.id
_entity.type
_entity.pdbx_description
1 polymer ?
#
loop_
_entity_poly.entity_id
_entity_poly.type
_entity_poly.pdbx_seq_one_letter_code
_entity_poly.pdbx_strand_id
1 'polypeptide(L)'
;MVQVLEPSLAKGNRVMVFCNTLNSSRAVDHFLGENQISTVNYHGEVPAQKRVENLKKFKSDDADCPTLVCTDLAARGLDLDVDHVIMFDFPSNSIDYLHRTGRTARMGAKGKVTSLVGKKDNILATRIEEAIRKNESLESLTADSVWRDVARNRITEHKTKNAKLIKASTGRSGAKSATSAPKSSSVHSKGEPGKASYSERTRKPGVSVSKPVKSSRNIPRKPSSETKKQVASRKRPGSAIKSSGQKLNVVGFRGRSNQSGNRRSLFIFQRFRSLQWTLPTPQFPHYYGSCNSPASNPHLHWHTRNAWRVSAFGVYGYLNFTKSAFIEHSKKFKPEDMQTNIEGKNCIVTGANSGIGYATAEGLASRGASVYMICRNKERGEAALSEIKSKTGNQNVHLEVCDLSSISDIKSFSSKFISKNVPVHVLVNNAGMLEKNRITTPEGFEFNFAVNVLGTYAMTESLLPLLEKAAPDAKVITVSSGGMYSVPLTNDLQFSEDEFDGVVQYARNKRVQVALTEKWSEMYSKKGIGFYSMHPGWAETPGATKSLPSFSKSLSGKLRTSEEGADTIIWLALQPKEKLEPGAFFFDRMVAPKHLAFAATKSSHTAMGSIYDHLRSLSGLAQ
;
A
#
# COMPACT_ATOMS: atom_id res chain seq x y z
N MET A 1 35.38 0.74 -9.16
CA MET A 1 35.16 1.90 -8.27
C MET A 1 36.36 2.84 -8.33
N VAL A 2 37.51 2.43 -7.78
CA VAL A 2 38.82 3.13 -7.82
C VAL A 2 39.10 3.86 -9.16
N GLN A 3 39.09 3.16 -10.29
CA GLN A 3 39.25 3.71 -11.66
C GLN A 3 38.35 4.91 -12.05
N VAL A 4 37.20 5.11 -11.37
CA VAL A 4 36.26 6.23 -11.62
C VAL A 4 36.56 7.44 -10.71
N LEU A 5 37.22 7.16 -9.57
CA LEU A 5 37.39 8.05 -8.43
C LEU A 5 38.81 8.65 -8.39
N GLU A 6 39.86 7.86 -8.66
CA GLU A 6 41.25 8.36 -8.78
C GLU A 6 41.40 9.52 -9.78
N PRO A 7 40.81 9.51 -11.00
CA PRO A 7 40.99 10.60 -11.98
C PRO A 7 40.27 11.90 -11.60
N SER A 8 39.53 11.89 -10.49
CA SER A 8 38.93 13.07 -9.85
C SER A 8 39.69 13.45 -8.58
N LEU A 9 40.10 12.51 -7.73
CA LEU A 9 40.94 12.82 -6.56
C LEU A 9 42.30 13.40 -6.96
N ALA A 10 42.91 12.92 -8.04
CA ALA A 10 44.14 13.46 -8.62
C ALA A 10 44.01 14.91 -9.16
N LYS A 11 42.84 15.55 -8.99
CA LYS A 11 42.55 16.95 -9.33
C LYS A 11 42.14 17.79 -8.12
N GLY A 12 42.16 17.22 -6.91
CA GLY A 12 41.68 17.88 -5.69
C GLY A 12 40.16 17.98 -5.58
N ASN A 13 39.39 17.34 -6.47
CA ASN A 13 37.92 17.40 -6.46
C ASN A 13 37.34 16.76 -5.20
N ARG A 14 36.34 17.40 -4.58
CA ARG A 14 35.47 16.76 -3.58
C ARG A 14 34.54 15.77 -4.26
N VAL A 15 34.52 14.53 -3.75
CA VAL A 15 33.76 13.40 -4.28
C VAL A 15 32.70 12.96 -3.28
N MET A 16 31.45 12.78 -3.75
CA MET A 16 30.35 12.25 -2.94
C MET A 16 29.85 10.93 -3.55
N VAL A 17 29.94 9.85 -2.78
CA VAL A 17 29.55 8.50 -3.21
C VAL A 17 28.21 8.10 -2.59
N PHE A 18 27.21 7.87 -3.43
CA PHE A 18 25.87 7.44 -3.00
C PHE A 18 25.68 5.93 -3.09
N CYS A 19 25.18 5.38 -1.99
CA CYS A 19 24.78 3.99 -1.79
C CYS A 19 23.28 3.90 -1.44
N ASN A 20 22.59 2.87 -1.93
CA ASN A 20 21.16 2.67 -1.64
C ASN A 20 20.95 1.99 -0.27
N THR A 21 21.97 1.32 0.28
CA THR A 21 21.88 0.56 1.53
C THR A 21 23.05 0.83 2.47
N LEU A 22 22.86 0.53 3.76
CA LEU A 22 23.92 0.57 4.78
C LEU A 22 25.06 -0.40 4.43
N ASN A 23 24.74 -1.62 3.98
CA ASN A 23 25.72 -2.64 3.62
C ASN A 23 26.52 -2.22 2.38
N SER A 24 25.89 -1.61 1.38
CA SER A 24 26.58 -0.97 0.26
C SER A 24 27.55 0.13 0.74
N SER A 25 27.10 1.00 1.66
CA SER A 25 27.93 2.08 2.23
C SER A 25 29.16 1.53 2.93
N ARG A 26 28.99 0.54 3.83
CA ARG A 26 30.08 -0.14 4.54
C ARG A 26 31.05 -0.85 3.59
N ALA A 27 30.55 -1.55 2.58
CA ALA A 27 31.37 -2.26 1.61
C ALA A 27 32.19 -1.31 0.72
N VAL A 28 31.62 -0.17 0.31
CA VAL A 28 32.34 0.87 -0.42
C VAL A 28 33.40 1.53 0.45
N ASP A 29 33.09 1.84 1.70
CA ASP A 29 34.01 2.45 2.67
C ASP A 29 35.22 1.55 2.95
N HIS A 30 34.97 0.26 3.27
CA HIS A 30 36.02 -0.74 3.45
C HIS A 30 36.89 -0.89 2.20
N PHE A 31 36.27 -1.04 1.02
CA PHE A 31 36.98 -1.19 -0.24
C PHE A 31 37.83 0.04 -0.61
N LEU A 32 37.39 1.25 -0.28
CA LEU A 32 38.19 2.45 -0.49
C LEU A 32 39.36 2.54 0.51
N GLY A 33 39.13 2.17 1.78
CA GLY A 33 40.18 2.07 2.79
C GLY A 33 41.27 1.05 2.44
N GLU A 34 40.89 -0.13 1.94
CA GLU A 34 41.83 -1.15 1.42
C GLU A 34 42.69 -0.64 0.26
N ASN A 35 42.15 0.30 -0.54
CA ASN A 35 42.85 0.96 -1.64
C ASN A 35 43.50 2.30 -1.20
N GLN A 36 43.72 2.50 0.11
CA GLN A 36 44.38 3.67 0.70
C GLN A 36 43.69 5.02 0.43
N ILE A 37 42.41 5.01 0.08
CA ILE A 37 41.61 6.21 -0.17
C ILE A 37 40.86 6.60 1.11
N SER A 38 41.22 7.75 1.65
CA SER A 38 40.60 8.35 2.84
C SER A 38 39.13 8.73 2.61
N THR A 39 38.25 8.22 3.49
CA THR A 39 36.79 8.38 3.41
C THR A 39 36.18 8.84 4.74
N VAL A 40 35.07 9.57 4.65
CA VAL A 40 34.16 9.84 5.78
C VAL A 40 32.75 9.35 5.48
N ASN A 41 32.08 8.84 6.50
CA ASN A 41 30.77 8.20 6.38
C ASN A 41 29.60 9.07 6.85
N TYR A 42 28.51 9.08 6.07
CA TYR A 42 27.24 9.71 6.45
C TYR A 42 26.04 8.79 6.16
N HIS A 43 25.67 7.97 7.14
CA HIS A 43 24.51 7.08 7.09
C HIS A 43 23.84 6.94 8.46
N GLY A 44 22.69 6.25 8.52
CA GLY A 44 21.78 6.25 9.67
C GLY A 44 22.39 5.80 11.00
N GLU A 45 23.30 4.83 10.94
CA GLU A 45 23.95 4.20 12.10
C GLU A 45 25.12 5.01 12.68
N VAL A 46 25.71 5.92 11.89
CA VAL A 46 26.76 6.81 12.41
C VAL A 46 26.11 7.73 13.47
N PRO A 47 26.63 7.78 14.72
CA PRO A 47 26.07 8.63 15.76
C PRO A 47 25.97 10.09 15.33
N ALA A 48 24.93 10.80 15.78
CA ALA A 48 24.60 12.14 15.26
C ALA A 48 25.75 13.15 15.42
N GLN A 49 26.49 13.10 16.54
CA GLN A 49 27.70 13.91 16.77
C GLN A 49 28.80 13.58 15.75
N LYS A 50 29.13 12.29 15.60
CA LYS A 50 30.13 11.79 14.63
C LYS A 50 29.75 12.10 13.18
N ARG A 51 28.45 12.17 12.83
CA ARG A 51 27.99 12.67 11.51
C ARG A 51 28.31 14.15 11.30
N VAL A 52 28.19 14.99 12.33
CA VAL A 52 28.55 16.42 12.25
C VAL A 52 30.07 16.59 12.16
N GLU A 53 30.84 15.78 12.87
CA GLU A 53 32.31 15.75 12.77
C GLU A 53 32.79 15.31 11.38
N ASN A 54 32.26 14.21 10.86
CA ASN A 54 32.54 13.72 9.50
C ASN A 54 32.18 14.78 8.43
N LEU A 55 31.05 15.47 8.60
CA LEU A 55 30.62 16.54 7.71
C LEU A 55 31.52 17.79 7.80
N LYS A 56 32.09 18.09 8.96
CA LYS A 56 33.11 19.14 9.12
C LYS A 56 34.42 18.75 8.42
N LYS A 57 34.90 17.52 8.63
CA LYS A 57 36.12 16.99 7.98
C LYS A 57 36.04 16.99 6.44
N PHE A 58 34.85 16.78 5.88
CA PHE A 58 34.62 16.89 4.44
C PHE A 58 34.54 18.34 3.91
N LYS A 59 34.33 19.32 4.81
CA LYS A 59 34.21 20.75 4.47
C LYS A 59 35.46 21.58 4.74
N SER A 60 36.39 21.09 5.56
CA SER A 60 37.68 21.74 5.79
C SER A 60 38.64 21.45 4.64
N ASP A 61 39.12 22.49 3.97
CA ASP A 61 40.14 22.37 2.91
C ASP A 61 41.50 21.89 3.46
N ASP A 62 41.74 21.97 4.77
CA ASP A 62 42.93 21.46 5.48
C ASP A 62 42.94 19.94 5.74
N ALA A 63 41.94 19.18 5.27
CA ALA A 63 41.79 17.76 5.62
C ALA A 63 42.00 16.81 4.44
N ASP A 64 42.85 15.79 4.63
CA ASP A 64 43.13 14.68 3.70
C ASP A 64 41.94 13.72 3.50
N CYS A 65 40.71 14.23 3.34
CA CYS A 65 39.50 13.41 3.23
C CYS A 65 38.52 13.92 2.16
N PRO A 66 38.92 13.91 0.87
CA PRO A 66 38.10 14.43 -0.24
C PRO A 66 36.90 13.55 -0.62
N THR A 67 36.64 12.43 0.08
CA THR A 67 35.58 11.46 -0.29
C THR A 67 34.54 11.26 0.83
N LEU A 68 33.28 11.57 0.54
CA LEU A 68 32.14 11.34 1.42
C LEU A 68 31.31 10.14 0.94
N VAL A 69 31.33 9.03 1.68
CA VAL A 69 30.50 7.84 1.42
C VAL A 69 29.19 7.96 2.20
N CYS A 70 28.05 7.81 1.54
CA CYS A 70 26.76 8.12 2.14
C CYS A 70 25.58 7.34 1.57
N THR A 71 24.48 7.31 2.35
CA THR A 71 23.16 6.88 1.87
C THR A 71 22.27 8.08 1.54
N ASP A 72 21.05 7.86 1.03
CA ASP A 72 20.10 8.93 0.70
C ASP A 72 19.72 9.88 1.86
N LEU A 73 20.10 9.54 3.10
CA LEU A 73 20.08 10.44 4.24
C LEU A 73 20.89 11.74 3.99
N ALA A 74 21.92 11.68 3.14
CA ALA A 74 22.72 12.84 2.71
C ALA A 74 22.19 13.51 1.43
N ALA A 75 21.29 12.88 0.67
CA ALA A 75 20.81 13.40 -0.62
C ALA A 75 19.87 14.62 -0.45
N ARG A 76 19.29 14.81 0.73
CA ARG A 76 18.30 15.85 1.04
C ARG A 76 18.69 16.60 2.32
N GLY A 77 18.34 17.88 2.43
CA GLY A 77 18.52 18.70 3.64
C GLY A 77 19.95 19.16 3.96
N LEU A 78 21.00 18.44 3.54
CA LEU A 78 22.37 18.94 3.60
C LEU A 78 22.62 20.01 2.54
N ASP A 79 23.44 21.01 2.89
CA ASP A 79 24.01 21.96 1.95
C ASP A 79 25.52 21.70 1.81
N LEU A 80 25.86 21.20 0.61
CA LEU A 80 27.12 20.60 0.21
C LEU A 80 27.21 20.76 -1.30
N ASP A 81 28.19 21.52 -1.76
CA ASP A 81 28.61 21.57 -3.16
C ASP A 81 29.83 20.67 -3.32
N VAL A 82 29.77 19.74 -4.27
CA VAL A 82 30.84 18.78 -4.57
C VAL A 82 31.10 18.74 -6.07
N ASP A 83 32.34 18.49 -6.48
CA ASP A 83 32.76 18.57 -7.88
C ASP A 83 32.41 17.30 -8.66
N HIS A 84 32.34 16.14 -7.97
CA HIS A 84 31.99 14.86 -8.58
C HIS A 84 31.03 14.04 -7.69
N VAL A 85 29.85 13.76 -8.23
CA VAL A 85 28.91 12.78 -7.65
C VAL A 85 29.12 11.41 -8.31
N ILE A 86 29.36 10.39 -7.49
CA ILE A 86 29.38 8.98 -7.93
C ILE A 86 28.16 8.26 -7.34
N MET A 87 27.36 7.64 -8.20
CA MET A 87 26.29 6.74 -7.76
C MET A 87 26.83 5.31 -7.86
N PHE A 88 27.24 4.74 -6.72
CA PHE A 88 27.75 3.36 -6.66
C PHE A 88 26.59 2.36 -6.81
N ASP A 89 25.50 2.59 -6.08
CA ASP A 89 24.20 2.02 -6.41
C ASP A 89 23.41 3.00 -7.30
N PHE A 90 22.83 2.52 -8.39
CA PHE A 90 21.94 3.35 -9.20
C PHE A 90 20.66 3.73 -8.42
N PRO A 91 20.15 4.97 -8.54
CA PRO A 91 18.97 5.39 -7.77
C PRO A 91 17.69 4.66 -8.22
N SER A 92 16.87 4.24 -7.25
CA SER A 92 15.65 3.47 -7.52
C SER A 92 14.52 4.24 -8.23
N ASN A 93 14.67 5.57 -8.42
CA ASN A 93 13.70 6.44 -9.08
C ASN A 93 14.37 7.75 -9.57
N SER A 94 13.68 8.49 -10.45
CA SER A 94 14.20 9.75 -11.04
C SER A 94 14.34 10.91 -10.05
N ILE A 95 13.53 10.94 -8.99
CA ILE A 95 13.55 12.00 -7.98
C ILE A 95 14.81 11.88 -7.12
N ASP A 96 15.21 10.67 -6.75
CA ASP A 96 16.46 10.44 -6.01
C ASP A 96 17.70 10.53 -6.91
N TYR A 97 17.57 10.19 -8.21
CA TYR A 97 18.58 10.60 -9.19
C TYR A 97 18.79 12.12 -9.20
N LEU A 98 17.71 12.91 -9.30
CA LEU A 98 17.79 14.38 -9.34
C LEU A 98 18.33 14.98 -8.03
N HIS A 99 17.93 14.45 -6.86
CA HIS A 99 18.48 14.88 -5.56
C HIS A 99 19.97 14.56 -5.39
N ARG A 100 20.45 13.44 -5.96
CA ARG A 100 21.87 13.05 -5.95
C ARG A 100 22.67 13.86 -6.96
N THR A 101 22.19 14.05 -8.20
CA THR A 101 22.88 14.92 -9.18
C THR A 101 22.91 16.38 -8.71
N GLY A 102 21.83 16.86 -8.10
CA GLY A 102 21.72 18.21 -7.51
C GLY A 102 22.55 18.44 -6.23
N ARG A 103 23.55 17.60 -5.97
CA ARG A 103 24.68 17.85 -5.05
C ARG A 103 25.87 18.53 -5.74
N THR A 104 25.92 18.46 -7.08
CA THR A 104 26.90 19.16 -7.90
C THR A 104 26.18 20.14 -8.83
N ALA A 105 26.93 21.07 -9.42
CA ALA A 105 26.41 22.09 -10.36
C ALA A 105 25.27 22.99 -9.83
N ARG A 106 25.32 23.41 -8.56
CA ARG A 106 24.51 24.54 -8.06
C ARG A 106 25.12 25.87 -8.51
N MET A 107 24.30 26.93 -8.52
CA MET A 107 24.71 28.32 -8.79
C MET A 107 25.55 28.55 -10.07
N GLY A 108 25.42 27.68 -11.07
CA GLY A 108 26.12 27.80 -12.36
C GLY A 108 27.52 27.17 -12.41
N ALA A 109 27.99 26.53 -11.34
CA ALA A 109 29.22 25.74 -11.35
C ALA A 109 29.12 24.52 -12.29
N LYS A 110 30.25 24.03 -12.82
CA LYS A 110 30.30 22.82 -13.65
C LYS A 110 30.56 21.60 -12.77
N GLY A 111 29.63 20.64 -12.79
CA GLY A 111 29.68 19.42 -11.98
C GLY A 111 29.84 18.15 -12.81
N LYS A 112 30.55 17.15 -12.27
CA LYS A 112 30.65 15.80 -12.85
C LYS A 112 29.69 14.85 -12.14
N VAL A 113 28.99 14.02 -12.91
CA VAL A 113 28.20 12.89 -12.39
C VAL A 113 28.75 11.61 -13.03
N THR A 114 28.79 10.51 -12.28
CA THR A 114 29.05 9.17 -12.85
C THR A 114 28.23 8.13 -12.10
N SER A 115 27.48 7.30 -12.83
CA SER A 115 26.57 6.31 -12.24
C SER A 115 26.93 4.91 -12.70
N LEU A 116 27.09 3.98 -11.75
CA LEU A 116 27.31 2.57 -12.05
C LEU A 116 25.93 1.93 -12.31
N VAL A 117 25.70 1.50 -13.56
CA VAL A 117 24.39 0.99 -14.01
C VAL A 117 24.42 -0.53 -14.07
N GLY A 118 23.68 -1.19 -13.16
CA GLY A 118 23.49 -2.63 -13.21
C GLY A 118 22.53 -3.06 -14.33
N LYS A 119 22.59 -4.34 -14.74
CA LYS A 119 21.66 -4.91 -15.75
C LYS A 119 20.17 -4.70 -15.40
N LYS A 120 19.85 -4.66 -14.10
CA LYS A 120 18.50 -4.40 -13.55
C LYS A 120 18.08 -2.93 -13.70
N ASP A 121 19.04 -2.00 -13.61
CA ASP A 121 18.81 -0.55 -13.51
C ASP A 121 18.82 0.15 -14.88
N ASN A 122 19.42 -0.50 -15.89
CA ASN A 122 19.60 0.00 -17.25
C ASN A 122 18.30 0.58 -17.86
N ILE A 123 17.16 -0.06 -17.63
CA ILE A 123 15.85 0.40 -18.15
C ILE A 123 15.46 1.79 -17.60
N LEU A 124 15.83 2.10 -16.34
CA LEU A 124 15.62 3.42 -15.74
C LEU A 124 16.70 4.42 -16.18
N ALA A 125 17.96 3.98 -16.30
CA ALA A 125 19.07 4.81 -16.76
C ALA A 125 18.83 5.36 -18.19
N THR A 126 18.52 4.50 -19.16
CA THR A 126 18.20 4.93 -20.54
C THR A 126 17.01 5.88 -20.60
N ARG A 127 16.03 5.76 -19.69
CA ARG A 127 14.86 6.66 -19.63
C ARG A 127 15.19 8.04 -19.09
N ILE A 128 16.05 8.11 -18.07
CA ILE A 128 16.55 9.38 -17.53
C ILE A 128 17.41 10.08 -18.60
N GLU A 129 18.28 9.34 -19.29
CA GLU A 129 19.06 9.84 -20.43
C GLU A 129 18.17 10.34 -21.58
N GLU A 130 17.14 9.58 -21.98
CA GLU A 130 16.19 9.99 -23.01
C GLU A 130 15.45 11.30 -22.65
N ALA A 131 14.99 11.45 -21.41
CA ALA A 131 14.27 12.65 -20.98
C ALA A 131 15.20 13.87 -20.87
N ILE A 132 16.42 13.70 -20.36
CA ILE A 132 17.45 14.76 -20.40
C ILE A 132 17.71 15.19 -21.85
N ARG A 133 17.87 14.24 -22.78
CA ARG A 133 18.11 14.53 -24.21
C ARG A 133 16.92 15.20 -24.91
N LYS A 134 15.68 14.98 -24.44
CA LYS A 134 14.46 15.63 -24.96
C LYS A 134 14.08 16.92 -24.21
N ASN A 135 14.79 17.24 -23.12
CA ASN A 135 14.46 18.32 -22.19
C ASN A 135 13.05 18.18 -21.56
N GLU A 136 12.66 16.93 -21.24
CA GLU A 136 11.40 16.56 -20.54
C GLU A 136 11.61 16.56 -19.01
N SER A 137 10.60 16.94 -18.20
CA SER A 137 10.77 16.94 -16.74
C SER A 137 10.91 15.52 -16.17
N LEU A 138 12.06 15.28 -15.52
CA LEU A 138 12.39 14.06 -14.80
C LEU A 138 11.44 13.75 -13.63
N GLU A 139 10.71 14.75 -13.12
CA GLU A 139 9.73 14.61 -12.04
C GLU A 139 8.55 13.71 -12.45
N SER A 140 8.32 13.55 -13.76
CA SER A 140 7.28 12.67 -14.33
C SER A 140 7.70 11.19 -14.49
N LEU A 141 9.00 10.88 -14.38
CA LEU A 141 9.57 9.55 -14.63
C LEU A 141 9.52 8.61 -13.41
N THR A 142 8.31 8.31 -12.95
CA THR A 142 8.08 7.17 -12.05
C THR A 142 8.48 5.84 -12.71
N ALA A 143 8.91 4.85 -11.94
CA ALA A 143 9.11 3.48 -12.44
C ALA A 143 7.83 2.91 -13.09
N ASP A 144 6.65 3.31 -12.61
CA ASP A 144 5.35 2.99 -13.19
C ASP A 144 5.18 3.53 -14.63
N SER A 145 5.66 4.75 -14.95
CA SER A 145 5.67 5.26 -16.33
C SER A 145 6.67 4.49 -17.18
N VAL A 146 7.86 4.25 -16.65
CA VAL A 146 8.91 3.46 -17.33
C VAL A 146 8.39 2.09 -17.78
N TRP A 147 7.76 1.31 -16.90
CA TRP A 147 7.14 0.03 -17.29
C TRP A 147 5.99 0.19 -18.29
N ARG A 148 5.12 1.20 -18.11
CA ARG A 148 3.98 1.44 -19.00
C ARG A 148 4.38 1.73 -20.44
N ASP A 149 5.39 2.56 -20.70
CA ASP A 149 5.78 2.86 -22.10
C ASP A 149 6.75 1.85 -22.71
N VAL A 150 7.49 1.05 -21.91
CA VAL A 150 8.18 -0.14 -22.44
C VAL A 150 7.15 -1.17 -22.93
N ALA A 151 6.10 -1.41 -22.15
CA ALA A 151 4.97 -2.23 -22.60
C ALA A 151 4.28 -1.61 -23.83
N ARG A 152 4.00 -0.30 -23.83
CA ARG A 152 3.35 0.38 -24.95
C ARG A 152 4.18 0.28 -26.24
N ASN A 153 5.49 0.52 -26.19
CA ASN A 153 6.36 0.41 -27.37
C ASN A 153 6.41 -1.03 -27.92
N ARG A 154 6.51 -2.06 -27.06
CA ARG A 154 6.41 -3.46 -27.49
C ARG A 154 5.06 -3.78 -28.15
N ILE A 155 3.96 -3.20 -27.66
CA ILE A 155 2.63 -3.31 -28.28
C ILE A 155 2.60 -2.57 -29.63
N THR A 156 3.24 -1.42 -29.78
CA THR A 156 3.37 -0.71 -31.06
C THR A 156 4.19 -1.50 -32.08
N GLU A 157 5.29 -2.13 -31.66
CA GLU A 157 6.09 -3.03 -32.52
C GLU A 157 5.28 -4.26 -32.95
N HIS A 158 4.53 -4.88 -32.04
CA HIS A 158 3.64 -5.99 -32.38
C HIS A 158 2.51 -5.56 -33.34
N LYS A 159 1.89 -4.40 -33.11
CA LYS A 159 0.92 -3.82 -34.08
C LYS A 159 1.55 -3.55 -35.44
N THR A 160 2.81 -3.09 -35.49
CA THR A 160 3.51 -2.80 -36.74
C THR A 160 3.91 -4.08 -37.50
N LYS A 161 4.32 -5.15 -36.78
CA LYS A 161 4.54 -6.48 -37.36
C LYS A 161 3.22 -7.10 -37.86
N ASN A 162 2.15 -7.04 -37.06
CA ASN A 162 0.83 -7.54 -37.47
C ASN A 162 0.25 -6.74 -38.64
N ALA A 163 0.45 -5.43 -38.71
CA ALA A 163 0.03 -4.61 -39.86
C ALA A 163 0.78 -4.97 -41.16
N LYS A 164 2.07 -5.37 -41.08
CA LYS A 164 2.80 -5.91 -42.23
C LYS A 164 2.28 -7.29 -42.65
N LEU A 165 1.94 -8.17 -41.69
CA LEU A 165 1.30 -9.46 -41.97
C LEU A 165 -0.08 -9.30 -42.64
N ILE A 166 -0.93 -8.39 -42.14
CA ILE A 166 -2.27 -8.11 -42.68
C ILE A 166 -2.20 -7.48 -44.10
N LYS A 167 -1.15 -6.69 -44.39
CA LYS A 167 -0.90 -6.21 -45.76
C LYS A 167 -0.40 -7.30 -46.72
N ALA A 168 0.17 -8.40 -46.22
CA ALA A 168 0.50 -9.56 -47.05
C ALA A 168 -0.73 -10.45 -47.32
N SER A 169 -1.67 -10.53 -46.38
CA SER A 169 -2.86 -11.40 -46.51
C SER A 169 -4.05 -10.79 -47.26
N THR A 170 -3.98 -9.52 -47.67
CA THR A 170 -5.09 -8.82 -48.38
C THR A 170 -4.86 -8.65 -49.89
N GLY A 171 -3.81 -9.25 -50.44
CA GLY A 171 -3.36 -9.05 -51.83
C GLY A 171 -3.90 -10.02 -52.89
N ARG A 172 -5.11 -10.63 -52.76
CA ARG A 172 -5.63 -11.55 -53.80
C ARG A 172 -7.15 -11.84 -53.82
N SER A 173 -7.94 -10.93 -54.39
CA SER A 173 -9.26 -11.20 -55.02
C SER A 173 -9.72 -10.01 -55.88
N GLY A 174 -10.65 -10.21 -56.83
CA GLY A 174 -11.01 -9.21 -57.86
C GLY A 174 -11.68 -7.93 -57.32
N ALA A 175 -11.65 -6.75 -57.95
CA ALA A 175 -11.51 -6.34 -59.37
C ALA A 175 -12.81 -6.34 -60.20
N LYS A 176 -13.20 -5.12 -60.68
CA LYS A 176 -14.35 -4.75 -61.56
C LYS A 176 -15.74 -4.86 -60.88
N SER A 177 -16.74 -3.98 -61.12
CA SER A 177 -16.85 -2.71 -61.89
C SER A 177 -17.94 -1.83 -61.22
N ALA A 178 -17.72 -0.54 -60.89
CA ALA A 178 -18.11 0.69 -61.65
C ALA A 178 -19.62 0.81 -61.99
N THR A 179 -20.33 1.95 -61.86
CA THR A 179 -20.08 3.36 -61.42
C THR A 179 -21.45 3.95 -60.95
N SER A 180 -21.74 5.20 -60.53
CA SER A 180 -21.13 6.55 -60.31
C SER A 180 -22.05 7.29 -59.28
N ALA A 181 -21.76 8.37 -58.54
CA ALA A 181 -21.01 9.64 -58.70
C ALA A 181 -21.71 10.71 -59.58
N PRO A 182 -21.63 12.04 -59.29
CA PRO A 182 -21.08 12.80 -58.12
C PRO A 182 -22.21 13.48 -57.27
N LYS A 183 -22.07 14.17 -56.10
CA LYS A 183 -21.21 15.30 -55.63
C LYS A 183 -21.39 16.60 -56.48
N SER A 184 -21.43 17.83 -55.94
CA SER A 184 -20.99 18.39 -54.64
C SER A 184 -21.70 19.72 -54.25
N SER A 185 -21.33 20.31 -53.09
CA SER A 185 -21.31 21.78 -52.75
C SER A 185 -22.64 22.57 -52.62
N SER A 186 -22.79 23.64 -51.81
CA SER A 186 -21.99 24.16 -50.66
C SER A 186 -22.65 25.40 -49.96
N VAL A 187 -22.47 25.52 -48.62
CA VAL A 187 -22.18 26.79 -47.87
C VAL A 187 -23.31 27.84 -47.55
N HIS A 188 -23.14 28.50 -46.39
CA HIS A 188 -23.68 29.80 -45.90
C HIS A 188 -25.08 29.99 -45.22
N SER A 189 -25.05 30.05 -43.87
CA SER A 189 -25.37 31.22 -42.97
C SER A 189 -26.75 31.93 -42.91
N LYS A 190 -26.94 32.71 -41.81
CA LYS A 190 -28.16 33.40 -41.30
C LYS A 190 -29.14 32.45 -40.57
N GLY A 191 -29.87 32.85 -39.52
CA GLY A 191 -29.90 34.11 -38.74
C GLY A 191 -30.72 33.97 -37.44
N GLU A 192 -30.61 34.93 -36.52
CA GLU A 192 -31.28 35.02 -35.20
C GLU A 192 -32.72 35.62 -35.27
N PRO A 193 -33.46 35.83 -34.16
CA PRO A 193 -33.81 34.95 -33.03
C PRO A 193 -35.34 34.99 -32.71
N GLY A 194 -35.79 34.45 -31.55
CA GLY A 194 -37.07 34.90 -30.97
C GLY A 194 -37.68 34.09 -29.81
N LYS A 195 -37.56 34.59 -28.56
CA LYS A 195 -38.49 34.34 -27.42
C LYS A 195 -38.40 35.47 -26.37
N ALA A 196 -39.52 36.14 -26.03
CA ALA A 196 -39.65 37.11 -24.94
C ALA A 196 -41.13 37.35 -24.53
N SER A 197 -41.38 38.01 -23.38
CA SER A 197 -42.68 38.37 -22.74
C SER A 197 -43.58 37.18 -22.27
N TYR A 198 -44.24 37.14 -21.09
CA TYR A 198 -45.12 38.09 -20.31
C TYR A 198 -46.55 38.23 -20.89
N SER A 199 -47.67 38.39 -20.13
CA SER A 199 -48.07 38.20 -18.70
C SER A 199 -49.63 38.28 -18.60
N GLU A 200 -50.43 38.28 -17.50
CA GLU A 200 -50.26 38.29 -16.02
C GLU A 200 -51.58 37.96 -15.23
N ARG A 201 -51.46 37.44 -13.98
CA ARG A 201 -52.27 37.80 -12.76
C ARG A 201 -53.71 37.28 -12.46
N THR A 202 -54.04 37.41 -11.16
CA THR A 202 -55.35 37.27 -10.43
C THR A 202 -55.80 35.85 -10.05
N ARG A 203 -56.47 35.56 -8.89
CA ARG A 203 -56.88 36.39 -7.72
C ARG A 203 -56.91 35.56 -6.40
N LYS A 204 -57.09 36.20 -5.23
CA LYS A 204 -57.24 35.66 -3.83
C LYS A 204 -58.74 35.66 -3.40
N PRO A 205 -59.22 35.19 -2.20
CA PRO A 205 -58.57 34.99 -0.86
C PRO A 205 -58.91 33.61 -0.19
N GLY A 206 -58.65 33.29 1.09
CA GLY A 206 -57.81 33.89 2.14
C GLY A 206 -58.45 33.97 3.56
N VAL A 207 -57.88 33.26 4.57
CA VAL A 207 -58.22 33.33 6.02
C VAL A 207 -56.93 33.24 6.87
N SER A 208 -56.92 33.74 8.12
CA SER A 208 -55.78 33.71 9.06
C SER A 208 -56.24 33.64 10.55
N VAL A 209 -55.44 34.13 11.52
CA VAL A 209 -55.66 34.13 13.02
C VAL A 209 -55.22 32.82 13.72
N SER A 210 -54.46 32.80 14.84
CA SER A 210 -53.62 33.81 15.54
C SER A 210 -52.62 33.16 16.55
N LYS A 211 -51.93 33.96 17.39
CA LYS A 211 -51.07 33.55 18.52
C LYS A 211 -51.63 34.08 19.85
N PRO A 212 -51.29 33.43 20.98
CA PRO A 212 -50.74 34.11 22.17
C PRO A 212 -49.26 33.70 22.38
N VAL A 213 -48.30 34.50 22.87
CA VAL A 213 -48.23 35.56 23.90
C VAL A 213 -47.91 35.01 25.30
N LYS A 214 -47.02 35.73 26.02
CA LYS A 214 -46.30 35.31 27.23
C LYS A 214 -47.21 35.27 28.48
N SER A 215 -46.79 34.48 29.47
CA SER A 215 -47.00 34.79 30.89
C SER A 215 -45.66 34.88 31.61
N SER A 216 -45.64 35.45 32.81
CA SER A 216 -44.45 35.69 33.62
C SER A 216 -44.67 35.22 35.06
N ARG A 217 -43.59 34.89 35.77
CA ARG A 217 -43.53 34.89 37.25
C ARG A 217 -42.09 35.14 37.71
N ASN A 218 -41.96 35.64 38.93
CA ASN A 218 -40.79 36.33 39.46
C ASN A 218 -40.40 35.74 40.81
N ILE A 219 -39.09 35.60 41.08
CA ILE A 219 -38.37 35.99 42.32
C ILE A 219 -38.87 35.33 43.65
N PRO A 220 -37.99 34.65 44.43
CA PRO A 220 -37.00 35.39 45.25
C PRO A 220 -35.53 34.93 45.20
N ARG A 221 -34.66 35.84 45.66
CA ARG A 221 -33.22 35.66 45.98
C ARG A 221 -33.07 35.29 47.46
N LYS A 222 -31.99 34.65 47.94
CA LYS A 222 -30.68 35.22 48.42
C LYS A 222 -30.01 34.14 49.33
N PRO A 223 -28.77 34.28 49.86
CA PRO A 223 -27.54 34.95 49.37
C PRO A 223 -26.25 34.08 49.59
N SER A 224 -25.06 34.70 49.45
CA SER A 224 -23.71 34.26 49.94
C SER A 224 -23.07 32.98 49.34
N SER A 225 -21.74 32.86 49.22
CA SER A 225 -20.65 33.83 49.46
C SER A 225 -19.43 33.62 48.52
N GLU A 226 -18.54 34.60 48.58
CA GLU A 226 -17.16 34.78 48.08
C GLU A 226 -16.34 33.51 47.72
N THR A 227 -15.39 33.55 46.77
CA THR A 227 -14.25 34.50 46.76
C THR A 227 -13.65 34.74 45.36
N LYS A 228 -13.03 35.92 45.17
CA LYS A 228 -12.32 36.32 43.94
C LYS A 228 -10.98 35.61 43.75
N LYS A 229 -10.57 35.40 42.49
CA LYS A 229 -9.24 35.83 42.01
C LYS A 229 -9.25 36.08 40.49
N GLN A 230 -8.78 37.27 40.08
CA GLN A 230 -8.55 37.63 38.68
C GLN A 230 -7.06 37.52 38.36
N VAL A 231 -6.73 37.11 37.14
CA VAL A 231 -5.59 37.68 36.38
C VAL A 231 -6.09 37.88 34.94
N ALA A 232 -5.77 39.02 34.33
CA ALA A 232 -6.29 39.41 33.02
C ALA A 232 -5.34 39.05 31.86
N SER A 233 -5.89 38.70 30.70
CA SER A 233 -5.16 38.59 29.44
C SER A 233 -5.36 39.84 28.56
N ARG A 234 -4.27 40.38 27.99
CA ARG A 234 -4.29 41.56 27.13
C ARG A 234 -4.84 41.24 25.73
N LYS A 235 -5.65 42.14 25.16
CA LYS A 235 -6.03 42.15 23.73
C LYS A 235 -5.18 43.13 22.93
N ARG A 236 -4.73 42.72 21.74
CA ARG A 236 -4.53 43.47 20.46
C ARG A 236 -3.32 42.90 19.69
N PRO A 237 -3.30 43.00 18.34
CA PRO A 237 -4.40 42.88 17.39
C PRO A 237 -4.11 41.80 16.32
N GLY A 238 -5.13 41.33 15.60
CA GLY A 238 -4.94 40.38 14.50
C GLY A 238 -4.59 41.08 13.18
N SER A 239 -3.51 40.66 12.52
CA SER A 239 -3.21 41.02 11.13
C SER A 239 -3.72 39.92 10.19
N ALA A 240 -4.51 40.29 9.18
CA ALA A 240 -5.01 39.35 8.18
C ALA A 240 -4.06 39.29 6.98
N ILE A 241 -3.48 38.11 6.71
CA ILE A 241 -2.69 37.84 5.51
C ILE A 241 -3.42 36.81 4.66
N LYS A 242 -3.80 37.21 3.44
CA LYS A 242 -4.32 36.30 2.42
C LYS A 242 -3.14 35.64 1.70
N SER A 243 -3.02 34.31 1.75
CA SER A 243 -2.11 33.58 0.87
C SER A 243 -2.78 33.34 -0.48
N SER A 244 -2.54 34.23 -1.44
CA SER A 244 -2.85 33.99 -2.85
C SER A 244 -1.95 32.88 -3.40
N GLY A 245 -2.53 31.94 -4.15
CA GLY A 245 -1.74 30.92 -4.85
C GLY A 245 -0.99 31.52 -6.03
N GLN A 246 0.32 31.30 -6.10
CA GLN A 246 1.12 31.56 -7.29
C GLN A 246 1.73 30.27 -7.83
N LYS A 247 1.57 30.04 -9.13
CA LYS A 247 2.31 29.02 -9.87
C LYS A 247 3.70 29.56 -10.19
N LEU A 248 4.74 28.80 -9.88
CA LEU A 248 6.09 29.08 -10.38
C LEU A 248 6.18 28.64 -11.85
N ASN A 249 6.27 29.60 -12.76
CA ASN A 249 6.65 29.36 -14.15
C ASN A 249 8.19 29.44 -14.24
N VAL A 250 8.84 28.41 -14.78
CA VAL A 250 10.26 28.47 -15.15
C VAL A 250 10.37 28.86 -16.63
N VAL A 251 11.18 29.88 -16.93
CA VAL A 251 11.35 30.42 -18.29
C VAL A 251 12.30 29.53 -19.10
N GLY A 252 11.86 29.10 -20.29
CA GLY A 252 12.67 28.28 -21.18
C GLY A 252 13.84 29.04 -21.81
N PHE A 253 15.06 28.51 -21.67
CA PHE A 253 16.26 29.10 -22.26
C PHE A 253 16.28 28.93 -23.79
N ARG A 254 16.46 30.02 -24.54
CA ARG A 254 16.26 30.05 -25.99
C ARG A 254 17.59 30.05 -26.77
N GLY A 255 18.23 28.88 -26.85
CA GLY A 255 19.45 28.69 -27.65
C GLY A 255 19.18 28.76 -29.16
N ARG A 256 19.85 29.67 -29.88
CA ARG A 256 19.80 29.74 -31.34
C ARG A 256 20.63 28.60 -31.96
N SER A 257 20.06 27.92 -32.94
CA SER A 257 20.82 27.11 -33.89
C SER A 257 21.68 28.00 -34.79
N ASN A 258 22.92 27.60 -35.08
CA ASN A 258 23.64 28.09 -36.24
C ASN A 258 24.41 26.94 -36.90
N GLN A 259 24.41 26.88 -38.23
CA GLN A 259 25.14 25.87 -38.99
C GLN A 259 26.45 26.45 -39.52
N SER A 260 27.55 25.77 -39.24
CA SER A 260 28.73 25.69 -40.10
C SER A 260 29.42 24.36 -39.77
N GLY A 261 30.21 23.82 -40.68
CA GLY A 261 30.89 22.54 -40.43
C GLY A 261 32.25 22.47 -41.09
N ASN A 262 33.05 21.49 -40.69
CA ASN A 262 33.77 20.65 -41.66
C ASN A 262 34.26 19.32 -41.06
N ARG A 263 34.56 18.39 -41.97
CA ARG A 263 35.10 17.02 -41.84
C ARG A 263 36.16 16.79 -40.74
N ARG A 264 36.18 15.58 -40.17
CA ARG A 264 37.15 14.51 -40.53
C ARG A 264 36.80 13.12 -39.94
N SER A 265 37.41 12.09 -40.57
CA SER A 265 37.52 10.65 -40.22
C SER A 265 37.04 10.22 -38.82
N LEU A 266 36.19 9.21 -38.63
CA LEU A 266 36.07 7.87 -39.25
C LEU A 266 37.30 6.97 -39.07
N PHE A 267 37.22 6.05 -38.11
CA PHE A 267 37.87 4.73 -38.19
C PHE A 267 36.92 3.66 -37.65
N ILE A 268 36.85 2.53 -38.35
CA ILE A 268 36.01 1.38 -38.01
C ILE A 268 36.94 0.19 -37.83
N PHE A 269 36.69 -0.66 -36.83
CA PHE A 269 37.17 -2.03 -36.86
C PHE A 269 36.02 -3.00 -36.60
N GLN A 270 35.66 -3.76 -37.64
CA GLN A 270 34.81 -4.93 -37.53
C GLN A 270 35.64 -6.11 -37.03
N ARG A 271 34.98 -7.07 -36.37
CA ARG A 271 35.33 -8.49 -36.57
C ARG A 271 34.12 -9.40 -36.43
N PHE A 272 33.55 -9.77 -37.57
CA PHE A 272 32.69 -10.96 -37.66
C PHE A 272 33.56 -12.22 -37.65
N ARG A 273 33.02 -13.31 -37.10
CA ARG A 273 33.24 -14.66 -37.65
C ARG A 273 31.92 -15.42 -37.66
N SER A 274 31.57 -15.96 -38.81
CA SER A 274 30.50 -16.93 -38.99
C SER A 274 31.08 -18.34 -38.96
N LEU A 275 30.25 -19.32 -38.62
CA LEU A 275 30.44 -20.74 -38.93
C LEU A 275 29.07 -21.42 -38.87
N GLN A 276 28.60 -21.91 -40.01
CA GLN A 276 27.48 -22.86 -40.08
C GLN A 276 28.05 -24.27 -40.10
N TRP A 277 27.36 -25.23 -39.48
CA TRP A 277 27.38 -26.64 -39.89
C TRP A 277 25.98 -27.26 -39.67
N THR A 278 25.77 -28.44 -40.22
CA THR A 278 24.45 -28.99 -40.59
C THR A 278 23.81 -29.90 -39.54
N LEU A 279 22.48 -30.06 -39.64
CA LEU A 279 21.70 -31.06 -38.91
C LEU A 279 21.98 -32.48 -39.43
N PRO A 280 21.98 -33.47 -38.51
CA PRO A 280 21.27 -34.71 -38.80
C PRO A 280 20.37 -35.18 -37.64
N THR A 281 19.20 -35.71 -38.00
CA THR A 281 18.46 -36.75 -37.25
C THR A 281 18.62 -38.07 -38.02
N PRO A 282 18.20 -39.26 -37.51
CA PRO A 282 17.51 -39.57 -36.25
C PRO A 282 18.16 -40.70 -35.42
N GLN A 283 17.60 -41.02 -34.24
CA GLN A 283 17.14 -42.36 -33.79
C GLN A 283 16.88 -42.41 -32.27
N PHE A 284 15.96 -43.27 -31.84
CA PHE A 284 15.75 -43.64 -30.43
C PHE A 284 16.59 -44.88 -30.10
N PRO A 285 17.01 -45.04 -28.83
CA PRO A 285 16.53 -46.22 -28.09
C PRO A 285 15.97 -45.88 -26.70
N HIS A 286 15.06 -46.73 -26.21
CA HIS A 286 14.63 -46.70 -24.81
C HIS A 286 15.73 -47.20 -23.88
N TYR A 287 15.94 -46.52 -22.76
CA TYR A 287 16.50 -47.13 -21.55
C TYR A 287 15.79 -46.57 -20.32
N TYR A 288 15.26 -47.47 -19.48
CA TYR A 288 14.86 -47.13 -18.11
C TYR A 288 16.13 -46.93 -17.28
N GLY A 289 16.31 -45.74 -16.70
CA GLY A 289 17.48 -45.43 -15.87
C GLY A 289 17.08 -44.54 -14.69
N SER A 290 17.37 -45.00 -13.47
CA SER A 290 17.20 -44.20 -12.26
C SER A 290 18.26 -43.11 -12.22
N CYS A 291 17.84 -41.85 -12.38
CA CYS A 291 18.71 -40.69 -12.26
C CYS A 291 18.36 -39.88 -11.00
N ASN A 292 19.25 -39.96 -10.00
CA ASN A 292 19.28 -38.96 -8.94
C ASN A 292 19.53 -37.58 -9.57
N SER A 293 18.58 -36.65 -9.43
CA SER A 293 18.80 -35.26 -9.82
C SER A 293 19.97 -34.67 -9.02
N PRO A 294 20.90 -33.92 -9.64
CA PRO A 294 21.95 -33.24 -8.91
C PRO A 294 21.34 -32.23 -7.94
N ALA A 295 21.89 -32.13 -6.73
CA ALA A 295 21.33 -31.33 -5.64
C ALA A 295 21.21 -29.85 -6.02
N SER A 296 20.00 -29.40 -6.32
CA SER A 296 19.71 -27.99 -6.58
C SER A 296 19.85 -27.20 -5.28
N ASN A 297 20.76 -26.22 -5.26
CA ASN A 297 21.09 -25.47 -4.04
C ASN A 297 19.81 -24.81 -3.45
N PRO A 298 19.34 -25.24 -2.26
CA PRO A 298 18.02 -24.86 -1.77
C PRO A 298 17.92 -23.38 -1.44
N HIS A 299 19.02 -22.73 -1.03
CA HIS A 299 19.06 -21.29 -0.78
C HIS A 299 18.81 -20.49 -2.07
N LEU A 300 19.42 -20.90 -3.19
CA LEU A 300 19.23 -20.21 -4.47
C LEU A 300 17.78 -20.33 -4.97
N HIS A 301 17.15 -21.49 -4.78
CA HIS A 301 15.72 -21.69 -5.04
C HIS A 301 14.81 -20.91 -4.07
N TRP A 302 15.21 -20.73 -2.81
CA TRP A 302 14.47 -19.93 -1.84
C TRP A 302 14.47 -18.43 -2.20
N HIS A 303 15.65 -17.84 -2.41
CA HIS A 303 15.78 -16.41 -2.72
C HIS A 303 15.09 -16.04 -4.04
N THR A 304 15.21 -16.85 -5.09
CA THR A 304 14.52 -16.64 -6.37
C THR A 304 13.00 -16.75 -6.23
N ARG A 305 12.48 -17.76 -5.51
CA ARG A 305 11.03 -17.85 -5.19
C ARG A 305 10.55 -16.70 -4.33
N ASN A 306 11.38 -16.15 -3.44
CA ASN A 306 11.00 -15.02 -2.57
C ASN A 306 10.92 -13.71 -3.37
N ALA A 307 11.91 -13.45 -4.24
CA ALA A 307 11.87 -12.33 -5.16
C ALA A 307 10.63 -12.39 -6.08
N TRP A 308 10.34 -13.56 -6.68
CA TRP A 308 9.11 -13.76 -7.47
C TRP A 308 7.85 -13.48 -6.66
N ARG A 309 7.74 -14.00 -5.42
CA ARG A 309 6.60 -13.75 -4.52
C ARG A 309 6.35 -12.27 -4.29
N VAL A 310 7.40 -11.51 -3.93
CA VAL A 310 7.30 -10.07 -3.66
C VAL A 310 6.95 -9.28 -4.92
N SER A 311 7.57 -9.58 -6.07
CA SER A 311 7.23 -8.91 -7.34
C SER A 311 5.82 -9.25 -7.83
N ALA A 312 5.40 -10.51 -7.75
CA ALA A 312 4.05 -10.93 -8.14
C ALA A 312 2.98 -10.29 -7.24
N PHE A 313 3.20 -10.25 -5.92
CA PHE A 313 2.35 -9.51 -4.99
C PHE A 313 2.31 -8.02 -5.29
N GLY A 314 3.45 -7.38 -5.57
CA GLY A 314 3.50 -5.95 -5.91
C GLY A 314 2.70 -5.60 -7.17
N VAL A 315 2.87 -6.38 -8.24
CA VAL A 315 2.12 -6.19 -9.50
C VAL A 315 0.63 -6.50 -9.32
N TYR A 316 0.28 -7.66 -8.72
CA TYR A 316 -1.11 -8.05 -8.50
C TYR A 316 -1.84 -7.05 -7.58
N GLY A 317 -1.18 -6.62 -6.51
CA GLY A 317 -1.72 -5.63 -5.57
C GLY A 317 -1.88 -4.25 -6.19
N TYR A 318 -0.93 -3.78 -7.01
CA TYR A 318 -1.08 -2.49 -7.69
C TYR A 318 -2.26 -2.49 -8.66
N LEU A 319 -2.44 -3.58 -9.41
CA LEU A 319 -3.53 -3.73 -10.38
C LEU A 319 -4.91 -3.89 -9.75
N ASN A 320 -5.02 -4.46 -8.55
CA ASN A 320 -6.31 -4.86 -7.96
C ASN A 320 -6.66 -4.13 -6.65
N PHE A 321 -5.69 -3.80 -5.78
CA PHE A 321 -5.95 -3.43 -4.39
C PHE A 321 -6.04 -1.90 -4.16
N THR A 322 -5.75 -1.10 -5.18
CA THR A 322 -5.88 0.37 -5.14
C THR A 322 -7.35 0.82 -5.14
N LYS A 323 -7.58 2.11 -4.87
CA LYS A 323 -8.90 2.77 -4.97
C LYS A 323 -9.44 2.79 -6.40
N SER A 324 -8.59 3.06 -7.39
CA SER A 324 -9.01 3.03 -8.80
C SER A 324 -9.48 1.64 -9.24
N ALA A 325 -8.85 0.58 -8.73
CA ALA A 325 -9.29 -0.79 -8.98
C ALA A 325 -10.58 -1.14 -8.23
N PHE A 326 -10.76 -0.70 -6.97
CA PHE A 326 -12.05 -0.81 -6.26
C PHE A 326 -13.21 -0.19 -7.06
N ILE A 327 -13.00 1.02 -7.60
CA ILE A 327 -13.99 1.74 -8.42
C ILE A 327 -14.29 1.03 -9.74
N GLU A 328 -13.35 0.23 -10.27
CA GLU A 328 -13.59 -0.61 -11.45
C GLU A 328 -14.35 -1.90 -11.09
N HIS A 329 -14.02 -2.52 -9.96
CA HIS A 329 -14.70 -3.72 -9.47
C HIS A 329 -16.14 -3.42 -9.01
N SER A 330 -16.37 -2.28 -8.36
CA SER A 330 -17.68 -1.91 -7.81
C SER A 330 -18.75 -1.65 -8.88
N LYS A 331 -18.37 -1.42 -10.14
CA LYS A 331 -19.30 -1.41 -11.29
C LYS A 331 -20.03 -2.75 -11.51
N LYS A 332 -19.48 -3.85 -10.97
CA LYS A 332 -20.08 -5.19 -11.00
C LYS A 332 -20.84 -5.52 -9.72
N PHE A 333 -20.79 -4.65 -8.71
CA PHE A 333 -21.49 -4.89 -7.45
C PHE A 333 -22.97 -4.64 -7.62
N LYS A 334 -23.76 -5.53 -7.02
CA LYS A 334 -25.19 -5.38 -6.84
C LYS A 334 -25.48 -4.39 -5.72
N PRO A 335 -26.21 -3.27 -5.96
CA PRO A 335 -26.64 -2.37 -4.90
C PRO A 335 -27.59 -3.05 -3.91
N GLU A 336 -28.44 -3.96 -4.40
CA GLU A 336 -29.44 -4.69 -3.61
C GLU A 336 -28.81 -5.57 -2.51
N ASP A 337 -27.61 -6.13 -2.76
CA ASP A 337 -26.84 -6.92 -1.80
C ASP A 337 -26.46 -6.16 -0.51
N MET A 338 -26.56 -4.82 -0.52
CA MET A 338 -26.22 -3.95 0.62
C MET A 338 -27.43 -3.26 1.25
N GLN A 339 -28.65 -3.54 0.75
CA GLN A 339 -29.90 -2.93 1.24
C GLN A 339 -30.57 -3.76 2.36
N THR A 340 -30.08 -4.97 2.64
CA THR A 340 -30.56 -5.82 3.72
C THR A 340 -30.44 -5.13 5.08
N ASN A 341 -31.58 -4.93 5.75
CA ASN A 341 -31.65 -4.59 7.18
C ASN A 341 -31.40 -5.88 7.99
N ILE A 342 -30.63 -5.78 9.07
CA ILE A 342 -30.26 -6.87 9.99
C ILE A 342 -30.61 -6.52 11.44
N GLU A 343 -31.72 -5.81 11.63
CA GLU A 343 -32.35 -5.58 12.92
C GLU A 343 -32.54 -6.89 13.72
N GLY A 344 -32.28 -6.81 15.04
CA GLY A 344 -32.25 -7.99 15.92
C GLY A 344 -30.99 -8.87 15.80
N LYS A 345 -30.12 -8.67 14.80
CA LYS A 345 -28.85 -9.41 14.68
C LYS A 345 -27.76 -8.73 15.51
N ASN A 346 -27.23 -9.48 16.48
CA ASN A 346 -26.12 -9.03 17.32
C ASN A 346 -24.78 -9.23 16.61
N CYS A 347 -24.02 -8.16 16.44
CA CYS A 347 -22.74 -8.14 15.73
C CYS A 347 -21.62 -7.67 16.66
N ILE A 348 -20.54 -8.45 16.78
CA ILE A 348 -19.33 -8.07 17.50
C ILE A 348 -18.28 -7.61 16.48
N VAL A 349 -17.66 -6.45 16.70
CA VAL A 349 -16.61 -5.91 15.82
C VAL A 349 -15.37 -5.55 16.64
N THR A 350 -14.24 -6.21 16.38
CA THR A 350 -12.99 -5.95 17.08
C THR A 350 -12.20 -4.79 16.44
N GLY A 351 -11.63 -3.91 17.26
CA GLY A 351 -10.93 -2.70 16.79
C GLY A 351 -11.87 -1.63 16.21
N ALA A 352 -13.11 -1.60 16.68
CA ALA A 352 -14.18 -0.76 16.11
C ALA A 352 -14.03 0.76 16.34
N ASN A 353 -13.04 1.21 17.12
CA ASN A 353 -12.86 2.63 17.41
C ASN A 353 -12.14 3.44 16.30
N SER A 354 -11.70 2.82 15.20
CA SER A 354 -11.06 3.53 14.09
C SER A 354 -11.01 2.75 12.77
N GLY A 355 -10.85 3.48 11.67
CA GLY A 355 -10.57 2.92 10.34
C GLY A 355 -11.64 1.96 9.84
N ILE A 356 -11.21 0.85 9.23
CA ILE A 356 -12.10 -0.19 8.68
C ILE A 356 -13.02 -0.78 9.75
N GLY A 357 -12.56 -0.92 11.00
CA GLY A 357 -13.37 -1.40 12.12
C GLY A 357 -14.51 -0.44 12.47
N TYR A 358 -14.21 0.86 12.46
CA TYR A 358 -15.21 1.90 12.64
C TYR A 358 -16.25 1.90 11.51
N ALA A 359 -15.79 1.93 10.25
CA ALA A 359 -16.67 1.92 9.08
C ALA A 359 -17.52 0.63 9.01
N THR A 360 -17.00 -0.51 9.50
CA THR A 360 -17.77 -1.75 9.66
C THR A 360 -18.84 -1.61 10.74
N ALA A 361 -18.50 -1.10 11.92
CA ALA A 361 -19.45 -0.90 13.02
C ALA A 361 -20.56 0.09 12.65
N GLU A 362 -20.21 1.20 11.99
CA GLU A 362 -21.14 2.18 11.42
C GLU A 362 -22.03 1.56 10.32
N GLY A 363 -21.44 0.78 9.42
CA GLY A 363 -22.13 0.06 8.34
C GLY A 363 -23.11 -1.02 8.80
N LEU A 364 -22.86 -1.65 9.95
CA LEU A 364 -23.78 -2.60 10.58
C LEU A 364 -24.85 -1.87 11.40
N ALA A 365 -24.48 -0.84 12.18
CA ALA A 365 -25.42 -0.06 12.98
C ALA A 365 -26.45 0.71 12.13
N SER A 366 -26.04 1.23 10.98
CA SER A 366 -26.94 1.83 9.97
C SER A 366 -27.94 0.84 9.33
N ARG A 367 -27.79 -0.46 9.59
CA ARG A 367 -28.67 -1.54 9.14
C ARG A 367 -29.34 -2.25 10.32
N GLY A 368 -29.68 -1.51 11.38
CA GLY A 368 -30.46 -1.98 12.52
C GLY A 368 -29.76 -2.94 13.48
N ALA A 369 -28.54 -3.40 13.18
CA ALA A 369 -27.83 -4.36 14.02
C ALA A 369 -27.58 -3.85 15.45
N SER A 370 -27.57 -4.76 16.42
CA SER A 370 -27.04 -4.50 17.76
C SER A 370 -25.53 -4.67 17.73
N VAL A 371 -24.76 -3.59 17.77
CA VAL A 371 -23.31 -3.60 17.50
C VAL A 371 -22.49 -3.46 18.78
N TYR A 372 -21.69 -4.48 19.09
CA TYR A 372 -20.76 -4.53 20.21
C TYR A 372 -19.34 -4.21 19.72
N MET A 373 -18.88 -3.01 20.01
CA MET A 373 -17.57 -2.47 19.66
C MET A 373 -16.53 -2.94 20.68
N ILE A 374 -15.64 -3.85 20.29
CA ILE A 374 -14.55 -4.31 21.16
C ILE A 374 -13.31 -3.44 20.92
N CYS A 375 -12.92 -2.67 21.93
CA CYS A 375 -11.88 -1.64 21.80
C CYS A 375 -10.92 -1.69 23.00
N ARG A 376 -9.60 -1.62 22.75
CA ARG A 376 -8.61 -1.58 23.84
C ARG A 376 -8.67 -0.29 24.66
N ASN A 377 -8.75 0.86 23.99
CA ASN A 377 -8.75 2.16 24.66
C ASN A 377 -10.19 2.65 24.83
N LYS A 378 -10.60 2.83 26.10
CA LYS A 378 -11.96 3.19 26.47
C LYS A 378 -12.38 4.54 25.87
N GLU A 379 -11.58 5.59 26.03
CA GLU A 379 -11.97 6.96 25.68
C GLU A 379 -12.17 7.13 24.17
N ARG A 380 -11.31 6.51 23.34
CA ARG A 380 -11.50 6.44 21.88
C ARG A 380 -12.70 5.58 21.51
N GLY A 381 -12.98 4.52 22.28
CA GLY A 381 -14.18 3.71 22.14
C GLY A 381 -15.46 4.51 22.40
N GLU A 382 -15.50 5.30 23.47
CA GLU A 382 -16.64 6.14 23.85
C GLU A 382 -16.89 7.28 22.85
N ALA A 383 -15.82 7.89 22.33
CA ALA A 383 -15.91 8.87 21.25
C ALA A 383 -16.50 8.25 19.97
N ALA A 384 -15.94 7.12 19.51
CA ALA A 384 -16.42 6.42 18.32
C ALA A 384 -17.86 5.90 18.46
N LEU A 385 -18.21 5.36 19.63
CA LEU A 385 -19.56 4.96 20.01
C LEU A 385 -20.56 6.10 19.85
N SER A 386 -20.23 7.27 20.41
CA SER A 386 -21.07 8.46 20.36
C SER A 386 -21.27 8.96 18.93
N GLU A 387 -20.21 8.94 18.12
CA GLU A 387 -20.26 9.34 16.71
C GLU A 387 -21.15 8.39 15.88
N ILE A 388 -21.01 7.06 16.05
CA ILE A 388 -21.84 6.08 15.34
C ILE A 388 -23.32 6.21 15.72
N LYS A 389 -23.65 6.36 17.02
CA LYS A 389 -25.04 6.59 17.45
C LYS A 389 -25.62 7.87 16.86
N SER A 390 -24.82 8.94 16.79
CA SER A 390 -25.24 10.23 16.22
C SER A 390 -25.48 10.17 14.72
N LYS A 391 -24.65 9.45 13.95
CA LYS A 391 -24.79 9.33 12.49
C LYS A 391 -25.87 8.35 12.05
N THR A 392 -26.02 7.24 12.76
CA THR A 392 -26.92 6.13 12.37
C THR A 392 -28.29 6.22 13.02
N GLY A 393 -28.45 7.02 14.09
CA GLY A 393 -29.65 7.06 14.94
C GLY A 393 -29.83 5.83 15.84
N ASN A 394 -29.21 4.70 15.50
CA ASN A 394 -29.32 3.43 16.20
C ASN A 394 -28.69 3.51 17.60
N GLN A 395 -29.50 3.26 18.64
CA GLN A 395 -29.06 3.30 20.03
C GLN A 395 -28.48 1.96 20.54
N ASN A 396 -28.67 0.87 19.80
CA ASN A 396 -28.21 -0.49 20.13
C ASN A 396 -26.72 -0.70 19.79
N VAL A 397 -25.91 0.34 19.96
CA VAL A 397 -24.45 0.27 19.87
C VAL A 397 -23.88 0.29 21.29
N HIS A 398 -22.91 -0.56 21.55
CA HIS A 398 -22.34 -0.81 22.87
C HIS A 398 -20.82 -0.85 22.79
N LEU A 399 -20.13 -0.33 23.81
CA LEU A 399 -18.68 -0.45 23.96
C LEU A 399 -18.36 -1.55 24.96
N GLU A 400 -17.40 -2.40 24.62
CA GLU A 400 -16.76 -3.33 25.54
C GLU A 400 -15.24 -3.13 25.45
N VAL A 401 -14.58 -3.02 26.60
CA VAL A 401 -13.14 -2.81 26.68
C VAL A 401 -12.46 -4.17 26.76
N CYS A 402 -11.50 -4.42 25.86
CA CYS A 402 -10.66 -5.62 25.86
C CYS A 402 -9.36 -5.38 25.05
N ASP A 403 -8.20 -5.77 25.58
CA ASP A 403 -6.93 -5.83 24.86
C ASP A 403 -6.67 -7.24 24.33
N LEU A 404 -6.75 -7.39 23.00
CA LEU A 404 -6.50 -8.67 22.32
C LEU A 404 -5.04 -9.16 22.38
N SER A 405 -4.12 -8.40 22.99
CA SER A 405 -2.77 -8.89 23.32
C SER A 405 -2.68 -9.63 24.66
N SER A 406 -3.78 -9.73 25.42
CA SER A 406 -3.89 -10.55 26.63
C SER A 406 -4.98 -11.61 26.50
N ILE A 407 -4.60 -12.86 26.64
CA ILE A 407 -5.52 -14.00 26.79
C ILE A 407 -6.35 -13.88 28.07
N SER A 408 -5.78 -13.33 29.15
CA SER A 408 -6.53 -13.12 30.41
C SER A 408 -7.71 -12.16 30.24
N ASP A 409 -7.51 -11.06 29.50
CA ASP A 409 -8.55 -10.06 29.27
C ASP A 409 -9.60 -10.53 28.25
N ILE A 410 -9.20 -11.30 27.23
CA ILE A 410 -10.14 -12.00 26.34
C ILE A 410 -11.03 -12.97 27.14
N LYS A 411 -10.46 -13.80 28.03
CA LYS A 411 -11.23 -14.72 28.87
C LYS A 411 -12.20 -13.97 29.81
N SER A 412 -11.75 -12.86 30.40
CA SER A 412 -12.58 -11.97 31.22
C SER A 412 -13.77 -11.39 30.42
N PHE A 413 -13.49 -10.79 29.26
CA PHE A 413 -14.50 -10.27 28.34
C PHE A 413 -15.50 -11.35 27.91
N SER A 414 -15.02 -12.49 27.41
CA SER A 414 -15.89 -13.56 26.91
C SER A 414 -16.76 -14.14 28.00
N SER A 415 -16.24 -14.36 29.21
CA SER A 415 -17.04 -14.83 30.36
C SER A 415 -18.15 -13.85 30.72
N LYS A 416 -17.83 -12.54 30.77
CA LYS A 416 -18.79 -11.44 30.99
C LYS A 416 -19.81 -11.31 29.85
N PHE A 417 -19.46 -11.69 28.62
CA PHE A 417 -20.36 -11.62 27.47
C PHE A 417 -21.28 -12.85 27.38
N ILE A 418 -20.75 -14.04 27.68
CA ILE A 418 -21.51 -15.30 27.77
C ILE A 418 -22.59 -15.22 28.85
N SER A 419 -22.32 -14.62 30.01
CA SER A 419 -23.31 -14.48 31.08
C SER A 419 -24.52 -13.60 30.71
N LYS A 420 -24.42 -12.74 29.68
CA LYS A 420 -25.57 -12.04 29.08
C LYS A 420 -26.47 -12.97 28.26
N ASN A 421 -25.95 -14.13 27.85
CA ASN A 421 -26.66 -15.18 27.12
C ASN A 421 -27.22 -14.73 25.74
N VAL A 422 -26.63 -13.70 25.14
CA VAL A 422 -27.04 -13.08 23.87
C VAL A 422 -26.42 -13.81 22.67
N PRO A 423 -27.21 -14.28 21.67
CA PRO A 423 -26.69 -15.01 20.51
C PRO A 423 -25.93 -14.08 19.55
N VAL A 424 -24.70 -14.44 19.20
CA VAL A 424 -23.79 -13.66 18.34
C VAL A 424 -23.97 -14.09 16.89
N HIS A 425 -24.55 -13.22 16.06
CA HIS A 425 -24.86 -13.54 14.67
C HIS A 425 -23.70 -13.23 13.73
N VAL A 426 -22.90 -12.20 14.03
CA VAL A 426 -21.69 -11.87 13.27
C VAL A 426 -20.54 -11.55 14.22
N LEU A 427 -19.41 -12.23 14.09
CA LEU A 427 -18.14 -11.85 14.72
C LEU A 427 -17.19 -11.36 13.65
N VAL A 428 -16.85 -10.07 13.67
CA VAL A 428 -15.83 -9.48 12.79
C VAL A 428 -14.51 -9.38 13.53
N ASN A 429 -13.59 -10.29 13.17
CA ASN A 429 -12.19 -10.25 13.58
C ASN A 429 -11.42 -9.24 12.71
N ASN A 430 -11.72 -7.95 12.91
CA ASN A 430 -11.10 -6.82 12.20
C ASN A 430 -9.80 -6.34 12.86
N ALA A 431 -9.69 -6.45 14.19
CA ALA A 431 -8.54 -5.96 14.92
C ALA A 431 -7.22 -6.57 14.41
N GLY A 432 -6.21 -5.72 14.30
CA GLY A 432 -4.88 -6.11 13.89
C GLY A 432 -3.95 -4.92 13.85
N MET A 433 -2.65 -5.19 13.93
CA MET A 433 -1.61 -4.16 13.98
C MET A 433 -0.29 -4.68 13.41
N LEU A 434 0.58 -3.74 13.05
CA LEU A 434 1.95 -4.02 12.63
C LEU A 434 2.89 -3.17 13.50
N GLU A 435 3.57 -3.80 14.44
CA GLU A 435 4.74 -3.23 15.12
C GLU A 435 6.00 -3.76 14.44
N LYS A 436 6.97 -2.87 14.19
CA LYS A 436 8.18 -3.20 13.43
C LYS A 436 9.24 -3.88 14.27
N ASN A 437 9.29 -3.52 15.54
CA ASN A 437 10.28 -3.97 16.51
C ASN A 437 9.76 -5.22 17.23
N ARG A 438 10.65 -6.11 17.67
CA ARG A 438 10.24 -7.26 18.48
C ARG A 438 9.82 -6.76 19.86
N ILE A 439 8.51 -6.77 20.13
CA ILE A 439 7.93 -6.49 21.44
C ILE A 439 7.29 -7.79 21.94
N THR A 440 7.43 -8.05 23.24
CA THR A 440 6.82 -9.20 23.93
C THR A 440 5.71 -8.68 24.86
N THR A 441 4.58 -9.38 24.94
CA THR A 441 3.51 -9.09 25.89
C THR A 441 3.89 -9.50 27.32
N PRO A 442 3.18 -9.03 28.36
CA PRO A 442 3.35 -9.55 29.73
C PRO A 442 3.13 -11.06 29.86
N GLU A 443 2.38 -11.66 28.94
CA GLU A 443 2.12 -13.11 28.85
C GLU A 443 3.22 -13.88 28.08
N GLY A 444 4.29 -13.21 27.64
CA GLY A 444 5.44 -13.84 26.97
C GLY A 444 5.32 -14.00 25.46
N PHE A 445 4.26 -13.48 24.82
CA PHE A 445 4.02 -13.66 23.38
C PHE A 445 4.59 -12.51 22.53
N GLU A 446 5.04 -12.80 21.32
CA GLU A 446 5.39 -11.75 20.34
C GLU A 446 4.14 -10.90 20.01
N PHE A 447 4.26 -9.57 20.04
CA PHE A 447 3.12 -8.66 20.12
C PHE A 447 2.24 -8.63 18.85
N ASN A 448 2.82 -8.78 17.66
CA ASN A 448 2.05 -8.91 16.42
C ASN A 448 1.27 -10.24 16.43
N PHE A 449 1.92 -11.36 16.75
CA PHE A 449 1.29 -12.67 16.90
C PHE A 449 0.17 -12.66 17.94
N ALA A 450 0.40 -12.05 19.10
CA ALA A 450 -0.54 -11.95 20.19
C ALA A 450 -1.86 -11.31 19.72
N VAL A 451 -1.81 -10.12 19.10
CA VAL A 451 -3.02 -9.44 18.61
C VAL A 451 -3.60 -10.09 17.35
N ASN A 452 -2.76 -10.34 16.33
CA ASN A 452 -3.22 -10.73 15.00
C ASN A 452 -3.63 -12.20 14.89
N VAL A 453 -3.09 -13.09 15.72
CA VAL A 453 -3.36 -14.54 15.62
C VAL A 453 -3.94 -15.08 16.92
N LEU A 454 -3.22 -14.99 18.04
CA LEU A 454 -3.61 -15.67 19.27
C LEU A 454 -4.89 -15.04 19.88
N GLY A 455 -5.01 -13.71 19.84
CA GLY A 455 -6.21 -13.01 20.27
C GLY A 455 -7.40 -13.17 19.32
N THR A 456 -7.14 -13.26 18.01
CA THR A 456 -8.16 -13.63 17.01
C THR A 456 -8.67 -15.06 17.23
N TYR A 457 -7.77 -15.99 17.54
CA TYR A 457 -8.08 -17.37 17.88
C TYR A 457 -8.93 -17.44 19.15
N ALA A 458 -8.42 -16.90 20.26
CA ALA A 458 -9.06 -16.99 21.56
C ALA A 458 -10.41 -16.28 21.61
N MET A 459 -10.56 -15.12 20.96
CA MET A 459 -11.84 -14.42 20.83
C MET A 459 -12.88 -15.27 20.08
N THR A 460 -12.46 -16.00 19.04
CA THR A 460 -13.38 -16.82 18.23
C THR A 460 -13.80 -18.08 18.99
N GLU A 461 -12.84 -18.85 19.50
CA GLU A 461 -13.13 -20.07 20.28
C GLU A 461 -13.98 -19.76 21.52
N SER A 462 -13.63 -18.73 22.29
CA SER A 462 -14.36 -18.35 23.52
C SER A 462 -15.79 -17.85 23.25
N LEU A 463 -16.15 -17.49 22.02
CA LEU A 463 -17.50 -17.05 21.65
C LEU A 463 -18.30 -18.12 20.91
N LEU A 464 -17.74 -19.32 20.66
CA LEU A 464 -18.44 -20.41 19.99
C LEU A 464 -19.81 -20.74 20.60
N PRO A 465 -20.00 -20.85 21.93
CA PRO A 465 -21.32 -21.14 22.50
C PRO A 465 -22.40 -20.12 22.11
N LEU A 466 -22.03 -18.86 21.84
CA LEU A 466 -22.96 -17.80 21.43
C LEU A 466 -23.13 -17.72 19.91
N LEU A 467 -22.12 -18.13 19.13
CA LEU A 467 -22.21 -18.33 17.69
C LEU A 467 -23.11 -19.53 17.37
N GLU A 468 -22.96 -20.64 18.10
CA GLU A 468 -23.84 -21.82 18.01
C GLU A 468 -25.29 -21.46 18.31
N LYS A 469 -25.52 -20.60 19.31
CA LYS A 469 -26.85 -20.08 19.66
C LYS A 469 -27.46 -19.16 18.59
N ALA A 470 -26.68 -18.72 17.61
CA ALA A 470 -27.14 -17.96 16.45
C ALA A 470 -27.13 -18.78 15.15
N ALA A 471 -26.75 -20.06 15.17
CA ALA A 471 -26.86 -20.94 14.02
C ALA A 471 -28.35 -21.16 13.67
N PRO A 472 -28.73 -21.26 12.38
CA PRO A 472 -27.87 -21.35 11.19
C PRO A 472 -27.26 -20.02 10.69
N ASP A 473 -27.64 -18.87 11.23
CA ASP A 473 -27.28 -17.54 10.66
C ASP A 473 -25.88 -17.05 11.03
N ALA A 474 -25.23 -17.67 12.01
CA ALA A 474 -23.96 -17.24 12.60
C ALA A 474 -22.80 -17.20 11.59
N LYS A 475 -22.02 -16.11 11.60
CA LYS A 475 -20.86 -15.91 10.73
C LYS A 475 -19.65 -15.37 11.50
N VAL A 476 -18.47 -15.88 11.21
CA VAL A 476 -17.18 -15.31 11.61
C VAL A 476 -16.46 -14.78 10.37
N ILE A 477 -16.06 -13.50 10.40
CA ILE A 477 -15.43 -12.79 9.29
C ILE A 477 -14.06 -12.29 9.74
N THR A 478 -12.99 -12.90 9.24
CA THR A 478 -11.60 -12.58 9.61
C THR A 478 -10.93 -11.66 8.59
N VAL A 479 -10.54 -10.45 9.04
CA VAL A 479 -9.89 -9.45 8.19
C VAL A 479 -8.39 -9.73 8.15
N SER A 480 -7.98 -10.40 7.08
CA SER A 480 -6.58 -10.62 6.74
C SER A 480 -5.96 -9.36 6.08
N SER A 481 -4.91 -9.52 5.29
CA SER A 481 -4.30 -8.46 4.50
C SER A 481 -3.73 -9.05 3.21
N GLY A 482 -3.68 -8.25 2.14
CA GLY A 482 -2.96 -8.63 0.91
C GLY A 482 -1.49 -8.95 1.18
N GLY A 483 -0.90 -8.48 2.28
CA GLY A 483 0.45 -8.87 2.70
C GLY A 483 0.66 -10.38 2.83
N MET A 484 -0.39 -11.17 3.10
CA MET A 484 -0.28 -12.64 3.19
C MET A 484 0.19 -13.32 1.89
N TYR A 485 0.10 -12.64 0.73
CA TYR A 485 0.54 -13.18 -0.56
C TYR A 485 2.06 -13.32 -0.69
N SER A 486 2.87 -12.58 0.07
CA SER A 486 4.34 -12.63 -0.02
C SER A 486 4.98 -13.83 0.70
N VAL A 487 4.27 -14.44 1.65
CA VAL A 487 4.79 -15.50 2.53
C VAL A 487 4.05 -16.84 2.38
N PRO A 488 4.75 -17.98 2.56
CA PRO A 488 4.12 -19.27 2.79
C PRO A 488 3.46 -19.32 4.19
N LEU A 489 2.62 -20.33 4.43
CA LEU A 489 2.23 -20.70 5.80
C LEU A 489 3.47 -21.22 6.55
N THR A 490 3.52 -21.00 7.86
CA THR A 490 4.64 -21.40 8.74
C THR A 490 4.11 -21.83 10.11
N ASN A 491 4.82 -22.77 10.74
CA ASN A 491 4.57 -23.20 12.11
C ASN A 491 5.39 -22.38 13.13
N ASP A 492 6.40 -21.62 12.68
CA ASP A 492 6.95 -20.52 13.47
C ASP A 492 5.94 -19.36 13.46
N LEU A 493 5.14 -19.31 14.53
CA LEU A 493 4.10 -18.30 14.72
C LEU A 493 4.62 -17.01 15.35
N GLN A 494 5.79 -17.04 16.01
CA GLN A 494 6.28 -15.96 16.87
C GLN A 494 7.59 -15.30 16.38
N PHE A 495 8.07 -15.67 15.20
CA PHE A 495 9.30 -15.18 14.57
C PHE A 495 10.54 -15.58 15.39
N SER A 496 11.02 -16.80 15.18
CA SER A 496 12.18 -17.39 15.86
C SER A 496 13.54 -17.08 15.20
N GLU A 497 13.55 -16.35 14.09
CA GLU A 497 14.76 -15.87 13.42
C GLU A 497 15.32 -14.61 14.13
N ASP A 498 16.65 -14.47 14.21
CA ASP A 498 17.33 -13.42 14.98
C ASP A 498 17.01 -11.98 14.48
N GLU A 499 17.00 -11.78 13.16
CA GLU A 499 16.67 -10.50 12.54
C GLU A 499 15.14 -10.33 12.38
N PHE A 500 14.48 -9.84 13.44
CA PHE A 500 13.03 -9.63 13.44
C PHE A 500 12.55 -8.59 12.40
N ASP A 501 11.79 -9.04 11.40
CA ASP A 501 11.05 -8.18 10.46
C ASP A 501 9.55 -8.21 10.79
N GLY A 502 9.05 -7.15 11.45
CA GLY A 502 7.63 -7.00 11.79
C GLY A 502 6.68 -6.93 10.60
N VAL A 503 7.14 -6.59 9.39
CA VAL A 503 6.33 -6.61 8.16
C VAL A 503 6.18 -8.04 7.64
N VAL A 504 7.25 -8.84 7.69
CA VAL A 504 7.20 -10.28 7.39
C VAL A 504 6.40 -11.01 8.47
N GLN A 505 6.56 -10.68 9.75
CA GLN A 505 5.78 -11.27 10.84
C GLN A 505 4.28 -10.95 10.70
N TYR A 506 3.91 -9.70 10.40
CA TYR A 506 2.53 -9.34 10.08
C TYR A 506 2.00 -10.14 8.87
N ALA A 507 2.81 -10.32 7.82
CA ALA A 507 2.43 -11.16 6.68
C ALA A 507 2.24 -12.64 7.08
N ARG A 508 3.11 -13.20 7.95
CA ARG A 508 2.97 -14.55 8.53
C ARG A 508 1.66 -14.66 9.31
N ASN A 509 1.39 -13.72 10.22
CA ASN A 509 0.15 -13.69 11.00
C ASN A 509 -1.10 -13.65 10.09
N LYS A 510 -1.11 -12.77 9.08
CA LYS A 510 -2.24 -12.62 8.16
C LYS A 510 -2.42 -13.83 7.23
N ARG A 511 -1.33 -14.56 6.90
CA ARG A 511 -1.38 -15.88 6.25
C ARG A 511 -1.97 -16.95 7.16
N VAL A 512 -1.61 -16.97 8.45
CA VAL A 512 -2.17 -17.91 9.43
C VAL A 512 -3.67 -17.66 9.65
N GLN A 513 -4.13 -16.40 9.72
CA GLN A 513 -5.56 -16.08 9.85
C GLN A 513 -6.44 -16.69 8.73
N VAL A 514 -5.94 -16.77 7.49
CA VAL A 514 -6.67 -17.42 6.38
C VAL A 514 -6.73 -18.92 6.59
N ALA A 515 -5.59 -19.56 6.89
CA ALA A 515 -5.53 -21.01 7.13
C ALA A 515 -6.37 -21.45 8.35
N LEU A 516 -6.40 -20.63 9.41
CA LEU A 516 -7.22 -20.85 10.59
C LEU A 516 -8.72 -20.76 10.27
N THR A 517 -9.12 -19.82 9.39
CA THR A 517 -10.51 -19.71 8.90
C THR A 517 -10.93 -20.95 8.10
N GLU A 518 -10.05 -21.49 7.27
CA GLU A 518 -10.28 -22.75 6.56
C GLU A 518 -10.49 -23.91 7.55
N LYS A 519 -9.64 -24.01 8.59
CA LYS A 519 -9.74 -25.07 9.60
C LYS A 519 -11.01 -24.95 10.45
N TRP A 520 -11.42 -23.73 10.82
CA TRP A 520 -12.71 -23.51 11.49
C TRP A 520 -13.90 -23.93 10.64
N SER A 521 -13.89 -23.59 9.35
CA SER A 521 -14.96 -23.98 8.43
C SER A 521 -15.06 -25.51 8.26
N GLU A 522 -13.95 -26.23 8.36
CA GLU A 522 -13.92 -27.70 8.37
C GLU A 522 -14.57 -28.25 9.64
N MET A 523 -14.05 -27.88 10.82
CA MET A 523 -14.42 -28.47 12.12
C MET A 523 -15.85 -28.10 12.55
N TYR A 524 -16.26 -26.87 12.32
CA TYR A 524 -17.54 -26.34 12.78
C TYR A 524 -18.63 -26.34 11.70
N SER A 525 -18.37 -26.96 10.54
CA SER A 525 -19.33 -27.23 9.46
C SER A 525 -20.67 -27.79 9.97
N LYS A 526 -20.62 -28.84 10.81
CA LYS A 526 -21.81 -29.47 11.41
C LYS A 526 -22.53 -28.60 12.45
N LYS A 527 -21.88 -27.57 12.98
CA LYS A 527 -22.48 -26.60 13.91
C LYS A 527 -23.25 -25.47 13.18
N GLY A 528 -23.23 -25.46 11.85
CA GLY A 528 -24.00 -24.52 11.04
C GLY A 528 -23.46 -23.08 10.97
N ILE A 529 -22.32 -22.79 11.61
CA ILE A 529 -21.65 -21.48 11.60
C ILE A 529 -20.83 -21.32 10.32
N GLY A 530 -20.97 -20.20 9.62
CA GLY A 530 -20.14 -19.84 8.47
C GLY A 530 -18.82 -19.18 8.88
N PHE A 531 -17.70 -19.64 8.32
CA PHE A 531 -16.38 -19.03 8.54
C PHE A 531 -15.80 -18.50 7.23
N TYR A 532 -15.49 -17.21 7.20
CA TYR A 532 -15.03 -16.50 6.01
C TYR A 532 -13.85 -15.59 6.35
N SER A 533 -12.94 -15.42 5.40
CA SER A 533 -11.80 -14.51 5.53
C SER A 533 -11.76 -13.55 4.35
N MET A 534 -11.23 -12.35 4.53
CA MET A 534 -11.16 -11.35 3.46
C MET A 534 -9.93 -10.45 3.58
N HIS A 535 -9.67 -9.60 2.59
CA HIS A 535 -8.80 -8.44 2.79
C HIS A 535 -9.37 -7.14 2.21
N PRO A 536 -9.09 -5.97 2.82
CA PRO A 536 -9.70 -4.67 2.45
C PRO A 536 -9.02 -3.98 1.26
N GLY A 537 -8.25 -4.70 0.45
CA GLY A 537 -7.31 -4.11 -0.50
C GLY A 537 -6.19 -3.32 0.19
N TRP A 538 -5.84 -2.14 -0.33
CA TRP A 538 -4.87 -1.21 0.23
C TRP A 538 -5.58 0.07 0.70
N ALA A 539 -6.07 0.07 1.94
CA ALA A 539 -6.81 1.18 2.54
C ALA A 539 -5.92 2.10 3.40
N GLU A 540 -6.20 3.40 3.34
CA GLU A 540 -5.62 4.40 4.23
C GLU A 540 -6.32 4.33 5.59
N THR A 541 -5.55 3.97 6.61
CA THR A 541 -6.01 3.89 8.00
C THR A 541 -4.94 4.48 8.93
N PRO A 542 -5.30 4.99 10.11
CA PRO A 542 -4.32 5.50 11.09
C PRO A 542 -3.25 4.45 11.46
N GLY A 543 -3.63 3.16 11.51
CA GLY A 543 -2.70 2.06 11.72
C GLY A 543 -1.72 1.88 10.56
N ALA A 544 -2.22 1.74 9.32
CA ALA A 544 -1.37 1.57 8.15
C ALA A 544 -0.41 2.74 7.94
N THR A 545 -0.86 3.99 8.12
CA THR A 545 -0.02 5.18 7.94
C THR A 545 0.99 5.39 9.08
N LYS A 546 0.71 4.94 10.32
CA LYS A 546 1.72 4.89 11.39
C LYS A 546 2.78 3.81 11.10
N SER A 547 2.35 2.61 10.74
CA SER A 547 3.23 1.44 10.65
C SER A 547 3.99 1.32 9.33
N LEU A 548 3.43 1.80 8.21
CA LEU A 548 4.02 1.72 6.88
C LEU A 548 4.06 3.10 6.18
N PRO A 549 4.64 4.16 6.79
CA PRO A 549 4.57 5.53 6.28
C PRO A 549 5.15 5.70 4.87
N SER A 550 6.21 4.96 4.52
CA SER A 550 6.79 4.98 3.17
C SER A 550 5.83 4.42 2.11
N PHE A 551 5.03 3.40 2.46
CA PHE A 551 4.02 2.80 1.59
C PHE A 551 2.83 3.75 1.41
N SER A 552 2.28 4.29 2.51
CA SER A 552 1.20 5.27 2.45
C SER A 552 1.60 6.52 1.65
N LYS A 553 2.84 7.00 1.82
CA LYS A 553 3.37 8.10 1.01
C LYS A 553 3.53 7.74 -0.47
N SER A 554 4.01 6.53 -0.78
CA SER A 554 4.20 6.07 -2.16
C SER A 554 2.89 5.79 -2.91
N LEU A 555 1.79 5.58 -2.19
CA LEU A 555 0.45 5.34 -2.75
C LEU A 555 -0.57 6.41 -2.36
N SER A 556 -0.11 7.59 -1.92
CA SER A 556 -0.99 8.70 -1.55
C SER A 556 -1.91 9.07 -2.72
N GLY A 557 -3.22 9.22 -2.44
CA GLY A 557 -4.26 9.40 -3.46
C GLY A 557 -4.65 8.13 -4.26
N LYS A 558 -3.91 7.02 -4.12
CA LYS A 558 -4.24 5.69 -4.70
C LYS A 558 -4.80 4.70 -3.67
N LEU A 559 -4.64 4.97 -2.36
CA LEU A 559 -5.22 4.16 -1.29
C LEU A 559 -6.74 4.29 -1.22
N ARG A 560 -7.42 3.22 -0.80
CA ARG A 560 -8.85 3.15 -0.51
C ARG A 560 -9.18 3.91 0.77
N THR A 561 -10.43 4.36 0.94
CA THR A 561 -10.93 4.85 2.23
C THR A 561 -11.22 3.69 3.19
N SER A 562 -11.61 4.01 4.43
CA SER A 562 -11.96 2.96 5.41
C SER A 562 -13.30 2.28 5.08
N GLU A 563 -14.22 3.00 4.43
CA GLU A 563 -15.52 2.51 3.99
C GLU A 563 -15.36 1.58 2.77
N GLU A 564 -14.51 1.96 1.80
CA GLU A 564 -14.10 1.10 0.68
C GLU A 564 -13.34 -0.16 1.13
N GLY A 565 -12.68 -0.11 2.30
CA GLY A 565 -12.08 -1.27 2.94
C GLY A 565 -13.08 -2.14 3.71
N ALA A 566 -14.15 -1.54 4.26
CA ALA A 566 -15.20 -2.23 5.02
C ALA A 566 -16.29 -2.86 4.15
N ASP A 567 -16.48 -2.39 2.90
CA ASP A 567 -17.52 -2.83 1.96
C ASP A 567 -17.74 -4.35 1.93
N THR A 568 -16.67 -5.12 1.69
CA THR A 568 -16.75 -6.59 1.60
C THR A 568 -16.96 -7.27 2.96
N ILE A 569 -16.59 -6.64 4.07
CA ILE A 569 -16.90 -7.14 5.43
C ILE A 569 -18.40 -7.02 5.69
N ILE A 570 -18.98 -5.85 5.39
CA ILE A 570 -20.40 -5.58 5.54
C ILE A 570 -21.19 -6.50 4.59
N TRP A 571 -20.78 -6.63 3.33
CA TRP A 571 -21.41 -7.53 2.36
C TRP A 571 -21.44 -9.00 2.85
N LEU A 572 -20.32 -9.53 3.37
CA LEU A 572 -20.27 -10.88 3.98
C LEU A 572 -21.20 -11.02 5.18
N ALA A 573 -21.32 -9.98 6.01
CA ALA A 573 -22.23 -9.99 7.15
C ALA A 573 -23.71 -10.06 6.69
N LEU A 574 -24.07 -9.42 5.58
CA LEU A 574 -25.43 -9.38 5.05
C LEU A 574 -25.82 -10.61 4.22
N GLN A 575 -24.92 -11.17 3.39
CA GLN A 575 -25.30 -12.25 2.48
C GLN A 575 -25.69 -13.55 3.21
N PRO A 576 -26.80 -14.22 2.84
CA PRO A 576 -27.10 -15.58 3.30
C PRO A 576 -25.92 -16.52 3.05
N LYS A 577 -25.61 -17.40 4.01
CA LYS A 577 -24.42 -18.26 3.95
C LYS A 577 -24.46 -19.25 2.78
N GLU A 578 -25.67 -19.56 2.30
CA GLU A 578 -25.96 -20.41 1.15
C GLU A 578 -25.44 -19.80 -0.17
N LYS A 579 -25.16 -18.49 -0.19
CA LYS A 579 -24.50 -17.79 -1.30
C LYS A 579 -22.98 -17.67 -1.14
N LEU A 580 -22.40 -18.15 -0.04
CA LEU A 580 -21.00 -17.94 0.33
C LEU A 580 -20.25 -19.27 0.45
N GLU A 581 -19.12 -19.40 -0.24
CA GLU A 581 -18.25 -20.58 -0.17
C GLU A 581 -17.63 -20.71 1.25
N PRO A 582 -17.90 -21.80 2.00
CA PRO A 582 -17.37 -21.97 3.36
C PRO A 582 -15.84 -22.04 3.40
N GLY A 583 -15.21 -21.32 4.32
CA GLY A 583 -13.75 -21.26 4.44
C GLY A 583 -13.06 -20.51 3.28
N ALA A 584 -13.81 -19.85 2.40
CA ALA A 584 -13.22 -19.09 1.31
C ALA A 584 -12.54 -17.79 1.79
N PHE A 585 -11.69 -17.27 0.91
CA PHE A 585 -11.03 -15.99 1.06
C PHE A 585 -11.66 -15.01 0.08
N PHE A 586 -12.05 -13.82 0.52
CA PHE A 586 -12.81 -12.86 -0.27
C PHE A 586 -12.05 -11.55 -0.50
N PHE A 587 -12.32 -10.94 -1.66
CA PHE A 587 -11.85 -9.62 -2.03
C PHE A 587 -12.86 -8.98 -2.98
N ASP A 588 -13.23 -7.73 -2.75
CA ASP A 588 -14.19 -6.97 -3.57
C ASP A 588 -15.44 -7.80 -3.92
N ARG A 589 -16.11 -8.31 -2.87
CA ARG A 589 -17.33 -9.14 -2.89
C ARG A 589 -17.27 -10.42 -3.74
N MET A 590 -16.07 -10.91 -4.06
CA MET A 590 -15.87 -12.16 -4.80
C MET A 590 -14.88 -13.08 -4.07
N VAL A 591 -14.96 -14.38 -4.35
CA VAL A 591 -13.93 -15.33 -3.91
C VAL A 591 -12.60 -15.01 -4.61
N ALA A 592 -11.54 -14.94 -3.82
CA ALA A 592 -10.20 -14.55 -4.20
C ALA A 592 -9.22 -15.74 -4.05
N PRO A 593 -8.20 -15.85 -4.91
CA PRO A 593 -7.23 -16.94 -4.81
C PRO A 593 -6.43 -16.82 -3.51
N LYS A 594 -6.40 -17.87 -2.68
CA LYS A 594 -5.60 -17.90 -1.43
C LYS A 594 -4.08 -17.83 -1.69
N HIS A 595 -3.63 -18.11 -2.92
CA HIS A 595 -2.23 -18.14 -3.34
C HIS A 595 -2.07 -17.61 -4.76
N LEU A 596 -1.02 -16.81 -5.03
CA LEU A 596 -0.69 -16.38 -6.39
C LEU A 596 -0.03 -17.51 -7.20
N ALA A 597 -0.19 -17.47 -8.52
CA ALA A 597 0.43 -18.45 -9.43
C ALA A 597 1.97 -18.46 -9.29
N PHE A 598 2.56 -19.66 -9.21
CA PHE A 598 4.00 -19.89 -9.04
C PHE A 598 4.65 -19.27 -7.78
N ALA A 599 3.89 -18.60 -6.91
CA ALA A 599 4.36 -18.14 -5.60
C ALA A 599 4.77 -19.30 -4.69
N ALA A 600 4.14 -20.47 -4.88
CA ALA A 600 4.38 -21.70 -4.13
C ALA A 600 4.35 -21.47 -2.60
N THR A 601 3.30 -20.77 -2.16
CA THR A 601 2.91 -20.51 -0.76
C THR A 601 1.84 -21.49 -0.25
N LYS A 602 1.46 -22.49 -1.05
CA LYS A 602 0.57 -23.59 -0.65
C LYS A 602 1.25 -24.45 0.42
N SER A 603 0.46 -24.95 1.36
CA SER A 603 0.85 -25.84 2.46
C SER A 603 -0.06 -27.06 2.51
N SER A 604 0.36 -28.12 3.21
CA SER A 604 -0.48 -29.28 3.50
C SER A 604 -1.49 -29.00 4.62
N HIS A 605 -2.62 -29.73 4.63
CA HIS A 605 -3.59 -29.69 5.73
C HIS A 605 -2.97 -30.04 7.10
N THR A 606 -1.92 -30.88 7.11
CA THR A 606 -1.20 -31.25 8.33
C THR A 606 -0.55 -30.07 9.06
N ALA A 607 -0.07 -29.05 8.33
CA ALA A 607 0.45 -27.83 8.94
C ALA A 607 -0.65 -27.02 9.65
N MET A 608 -1.85 -27.00 9.07
CA MET A 608 -3.00 -26.24 9.59
C MET A 608 -3.52 -26.82 10.91
N GLY A 609 -3.51 -28.15 11.06
CA GLY A 609 -3.78 -28.84 12.32
C GLY A 609 -2.74 -28.50 13.40
N SER A 610 -1.45 -28.67 13.10
CA SER A 610 -0.36 -28.36 14.04
C SER A 610 -0.39 -26.91 14.53
N ILE A 611 -0.74 -25.95 13.68
CA ILE A 611 -0.92 -24.54 14.06
C ILE A 611 -2.14 -24.36 14.99
N TYR A 612 -3.26 -25.03 14.70
CA TYR A 612 -4.45 -24.98 15.55
C TYR A 612 -4.18 -25.55 16.95
N ASP A 613 -3.54 -26.71 17.05
CA ASP A 613 -3.23 -27.34 18.34
C ASP A 613 -2.20 -26.53 19.15
N HIS A 614 -1.25 -25.88 18.47
CA HIS A 614 -0.32 -24.95 19.11
C HIS A 614 -1.05 -23.71 19.65
N LEU A 615 -1.93 -23.07 18.87
CA LEU A 615 -2.75 -21.94 19.31
C LEU A 615 -3.67 -22.31 20.49
N ARG A 616 -4.26 -23.51 20.44
CA ARG A 616 -5.06 -24.07 21.53
C ARG A 616 -4.25 -24.16 22.82
N SER A 617 -3.05 -24.76 22.76
CA SER A 617 -2.13 -24.87 23.89
C SER A 617 -1.75 -23.49 24.46
N LEU A 618 -1.34 -22.54 23.62
CA LEU A 618 -0.93 -21.19 24.07
C LEU A 618 -2.09 -20.37 24.66
N SER A 619 -3.32 -20.56 24.17
CA SER A 619 -4.50 -19.87 24.73
C SER A 619 -4.95 -20.43 26.09
N GLY A 620 -4.63 -21.68 26.41
CA GLY A 620 -5.09 -22.35 27.62
C GLY A 620 -6.62 -22.30 27.80
N LEU A 621 -7.39 -22.39 26.71
CA LEU A 621 -8.85 -22.49 26.75
C LEU A 621 -9.26 -23.94 27.02
N ALA A 622 -10.12 -24.11 28.03
CA ALA A 622 -10.81 -25.38 28.27
C ALA A 622 -11.86 -25.65 27.18
N GLN A 623 -12.33 -26.91 27.10
CA GLN A 623 -13.49 -27.29 26.26
C GLN A 623 -14.80 -27.04 27.00
#